data_AF-A0A9E1PTN2-F1
#
_entry.id   AF-A0A9E1PTN2-F1
#
_cell.length_a   1.000
_cell.length_b   1.000
_cell.length_c   1.000
_cell.angle_alpha   90.00
_cell.angle_beta   90.00
_cell.angle_gamma   90.00
#
_symmetry.space_group_name_H-M   'P 1'
#
loop_
_entity.id
_entity.type
_entity.pdbx_description
1 polymer ?
#
loop_
_entity_poly.entity_id
_entity_poly.type
_entity_poly.pdbx_seq_one_letter_code
_entity_poly.pdbx_strand_id
1 'polypeptide(L)'
;ELLELYSIGVEHYTEADVVAAASALTGWQIQPGDGGTAVFSARRHDDTHRTLLGASGVHDVDTVLDAVLNHQALPGFIAGKLAASILGNDFDENQVPEFAHVFANHNLDLAPLISAIAEAGLALTSRSPLVRHPVSWLTNAEKTTGARIDTRARAHILHSMGMVPGRPPHVGGFPPPENYLNASSTAARFTSAGLVANQAPEDSLALAAASTGDWQTLASLLGRPQGFSAASLSALDGLKDATPSGQQGRNCLALSLSTPDFLVI
;
A
#
# COMPACT_ATOMS: atom_id res chain seq x y z
N GLU A 1 -7.10 19.39 1.67
CA GLU A 1 -6.03 18.40 1.40
C GLU A 1 -4.97 18.26 2.49
N LEU A 2 -3.98 19.15 2.65
CA LEU A 2 -2.90 18.96 3.66
C LEU A 2 -3.46 18.65 5.06
N LEU A 3 -4.34 19.53 5.56
CA LEU A 3 -4.98 19.39 6.87
C LEU A 3 -5.92 18.17 6.89
N GLU A 4 -6.79 18.09 5.90
CA GLU A 4 -7.89 17.13 5.82
C GLU A 4 -7.45 15.67 5.57
N LEU A 5 -6.69 15.42 4.50
CA LEU A 5 -6.42 14.07 4.02
C LEU A 5 -5.10 13.50 4.54
N TYR A 6 -4.15 14.36 4.87
CA TYR A 6 -2.76 13.96 5.09
C TYR A 6 -2.27 14.11 6.52
N SER A 7 -2.98 14.84 7.39
CA SER A 7 -2.43 15.17 8.72
C SER A 7 -3.42 15.04 9.86
N ILE A 8 -4.49 15.84 9.88
CA ILE A 8 -5.32 16.01 11.08
C ILE A 8 -6.78 15.60 10.89
N GLY A 9 -7.28 15.46 9.66
CA GLY A 9 -8.66 15.06 9.40
C GLY A 9 -9.65 16.22 9.36
N VAL A 10 -10.88 15.91 8.94
CA VAL A 10 -12.03 16.84 8.97
C VAL A 10 -12.37 17.20 10.42
N GLU A 11 -13.02 18.34 10.65
CA GLU A 11 -13.47 18.83 11.98
C GLU A 11 -12.33 19.31 12.90
N HIS A 12 -11.07 19.17 12.48
CA HIS A 12 -9.88 19.57 13.25
C HIS A 12 -9.24 20.90 12.79
N TYR A 13 -9.89 21.60 11.86
CA TYR A 13 -9.45 22.90 11.36
C TYR A 13 -10.65 23.74 10.91
N THR A 14 -10.43 25.05 10.77
CA THR A 14 -11.44 26.02 10.30
C THR A 14 -11.12 26.50 8.88
N GLU A 15 -12.06 27.20 8.24
CA GLU A 15 -11.79 27.88 6.97
C GLU A 15 -10.64 28.90 7.11
N ALA A 16 -10.52 29.57 8.26
CA ALA A 16 -9.43 30.50 8.53
C ALA A 16 -8.07 29.81 8.53
N ASP A 17 -7.98 28.58 9.03
CA ASP A 17 -6.77 27.75 9.00
C ASP A 17 -6.40 27.37 7.57
N VAL A 18 -7.39 27.07 6.72
CA VAL A 18 -7.15 26.79 5.29
C VAL A 18 -6.56 28.01 4.60
N VAL A 19 -7.13 29.20 4.85
CA VAL A 19 -6.62 30.46 4.28
C VAL A 19 -5.22 30.77 4.80
N ALA A 20 -4.96 30.54 6.09
CA ALA A 20 -3.65 30.78 6.70
C ALA A 20 -2.57 29.87 6.10
N ALA A 21 -2.84 28.56 6.02
CA ALA A 21 -1.93 27.61 5.39
C ALA A 21 -1.72 27.92 3.91
N ALA A 22 -2.77 28.26 3.15
CA ALA A 22 -2.64 28.59 1.73
C ALA A 22 -1.78 29.84 1.49
N SER A 23 -1.93 30.87 2.34
CA SER A 23 -1.12 32.09 2.32
C SER A 23 0.36 31.78 2.58
N ALA A 24 0.66 31.07 3.66
CA ALA A 24 2.04 30.67 4.02
C ALA A 24 2.71 29.74 3.00
N LEU A 25 1.94 28.97 2.23
CA LEU A 25 2.47 28.08 1.19
C LEU A 25 2.62 28.74 -0.19
N THR A 26 2.25 30.01 -0.33
CA THR A 26 2.46 30.74 -1.59
C THR A 26 3.95 30.89 -1.94
N GLY A 27 4.27 31.13 -3.21
CA GLY A 27 5.64 31.29 -3.68
C GLY A 27 6.31 30.00 -4.17
N TRP A 28 5.84 28.83 -3.73
CA TRP A 28 6.32 27.52 -4.22
C TRP A 28 5.77 27.18 -5.61
N GLN A 29 6.65 26.68 -6.48
CA GLN A 29 6.32 26.27 -7.83
C GLN A 29 7.00 24.95 -8.17
N ILE A 30 6.39 24.18 -9.04
CA ILE A 30 6.99 22.97 -9.59
C ILE A 30 7.60 23.32 -10.94
N GLN A 31 8.90 23.11 -11.08
CA GLN A 31 9.59 23.34 -12.35
C GLN A 31 9.23 22.24 -13.36
N PRO A 32 8.70 22.58 -14.55
CA PRO A 32 8.41 21.59 -15.59
C PRO A 32 9.70 20.97 -16.13
N GLY A 33 9.68 19.67 -16.42
CA GLY A 33 10.75 18.97 -17.15
C GLY A 33 11.68 18.09 -16.29
N ASP A 34 11.85 18.41 -15.01
CA ASP A 34 12.94 17.84 -14.19
C ASP A 34 12.45 16.84 -13.12
N GLY A 35 11.28 16.22 -13.33
CA GLY A 35 10.70 15.28 -12.37
C GLY A 35 9.97 15.93 -11.19
N GLY A 36 9.75 17.25 -11.23
CA GLY A 36 8.89 17.94 -10.28
C GLY A 36 9.61 18.68 -9.14
N THR A 37 10.82 19.17 -9.38
CA THR A 37 11.57 19.96 -8.39
C THR A 37 10.77 21.18 -7.92
N ALA A 38 10.62 21.32 -6.61
CA ALA A 38 9.99 22.47 -5.99
C ALA A 38 10.99 23.64 -5.89
N VAL A 39 10.60 24.80 -6.41
CA VAL A 39 11.39 26.03 -6.37
C VAL A 39 10.60 27.14 -5.69
N PHE A 40 11.25 27.87 -4.79
CA PHE A 40 10.64 28.97 -4.07
C PHE A 40 10.90 30.31 -4.75
N SER A 41 9.85 31.13 -4.87
CA SER A 41 9.89 32.48 -5.41
C SER A 41 9.36 33.48 -4.39
N ALA A 42 10.27 34.15 -3.68
CA ALA A 42 9.93 35.18 -2.69
C ALA A 42 8.99 36.28 -3.23
N ARG A 43 9.13 36.68 -4.50
CA ARG A 43 8.25 37.69 -5.12
C ARG A 43 6.77 37.27 -5.21
N ARG A 44 6.49 35.98 -5.13
CA ARG A 44 5.13 35.41 -5.20
C ARG A 44 4.66 34.85 -3.86
N HIS A 45 5.43 35.08 -2.80
CA HIS A 45 5.15 34.64 -1.46
C HIS A 45 4.46 35.75 -0.67
N ASP A 46 3.41 35.38 0.07
CA ASP A 46 2.75 36.20 1.08
C ASP A 46 3.38 35.89 2.44
N ASP A 47 4.33 36.74 2.83
CA ASP A 47 5.09 36.64 4.09
C ASP A 47 4.31 37.17 5.31
N THR A 48 2.99 37.33 5.19
CA THR A 48 2.16 37.84 6.27
C THR A 48 2.00 36.78 7.36
N HIS A 49 2.45 37.09 8.57
CA HIS A 49 2.26 36.23 9.73
C HIS A 49 0.77 36.03 10.05
N ARG A 50 0.36 34.77 10.19
CA ARG A 50 -1.00 34.37 10.52
C ARG A 50 -1.03 33.41 11.71
N THR A 51 -2.24 33.20 12.21
CA THR A 51 -2.52 32.10 13.14
C THR A 51 -3.01 30.91 12.33
N LEU A 52 -2.41 29.74 12.56
CA LEU A 52 -2.81 28.47 11.98
C LEU A 52 -2.91 27.43 13.11
N LEU A 53 -4.05 26.77 13.25
CA LEU A 53 -4.29 25.72 14.26
C LEU A 53 -3.96 26.19 15.70
N GLY A 54 -4.16 27.48 15.98
CA GLY A 54 -3.83 28.11 17.26
C GLY A 54 -2.36 28.55 17.42
N ALA A 55 -1.45 28.15 16.52
CA ALA A 55 -0.07 28.62 16.49
C ALA A 55 0.02 29.98 15.78
N SER A 56 0.69 30.96 16.40
CA SER A 56 0.90 32.30 15.83
C SER A 56 2.23 32.39 15.07
N GLY A 57 2.33 33.37 14.16
CA GLY A 57 3.57 33.62 13.42
C GLY A 57 3.82 32.67 12.24
N VAL A 58 2.79 31.95 11.79
CA VAL A 58 2.89 31.07 10.63
C VAL A 58 2.93 31.90 9.35
N HIS A 59 3.97 31.71 8.55
CA HIS A 59 4.21 32.49 7.33
C HIS A 59 4.90 31.70 6.21
N ASP A 60 5.46 30.52 6.47
CA ASP A 60 6.20 29.72 5.48
C ASP A 60 5.93 28.20 5.63
N VAL A 61 6.62 27.37 4.84
CA VAL A 61 6.47 25.90 4.89
C VAL A 61 6.84 25.33 6.24
N ASP A 62 7.95 25.78 6.83
CA ASP A 62 8.47 25.21 8.07
C ASP A 62 7.52 25.51 9.23
N THR A 63 7.03 26.75 9.34
CA THR A 63 6.05 27.13 10.36
C THR A 63 4.67 26.48 10.15
N VAL A 64 4.27 26.20 8.91
CA VAL A 64 3.06 25.40 8.63
C VAL A 64 3.25 23.96 9.10
N LEU A 65 4.39 23.34 8.79
CA LEU A 65 4.68 21.97 9.21
C LEU A 65 4.76 21.87 10.72
N ASP A 66 5.40 22.82 11.40
CA ASP A 66 5.44 22.87 12.87
C ASP A 66 4.03 22.95 13.46
N ALA A 67 3.15 23.80 12.94
CA ALA A 67 1.78 23.91 13.42
C ALA A 67 0.99 22.60 13.24
N VAL A 68 1.16 21.93 12.09
CA VAL A 68 0.47 20.67 11.78
C VAL A 68 1.02 19.51 12.61
N LEU A 69 2.33 19.35 12.69
CA LEU A 69 3.00 18.26 13.42
C LEU A 69 2.76 18.32 14.92
N ASN A 70 2.54 19.52 15.47
CA ASN A 70 2.20 19.72 16.89
C ASN A 70 0.70 19.62 17.19
N HIS A 71 -0.17 19.42 16.19
CA HIS A 71 -1.60 19.36 16.41
C HIS A 71 -2.04 18.05 17.07
N GLN A 72 -2.85 18.15 18.13
CA GLN A 72 -3.27 17.00 18.96
C GLN A 72 -4.04 15.89 18.20
N ALA A 73 -4.69 16.23 17.09
CA ALA A 73 -5.42 15.25 16.28
C ALA A 73 -4.52 14.40 15.37
N LEU A 74 -3.31 14.88 15.06
CA LEU A 74 -2.43 14.23 14.08
C LEU A 74 -2.09 12.78 14.44
N PRO A 75 -1.72 12.45 15.69
CA PRO A 75 -1.34 11.09 15.99
C PRO A 75 -2.50 10.10 15.83
N GLY A 76 -3.70 10.49 16.27
CA GLY A 76 -4.92 9.69 16.14
C GLY A 76 -5.32 9.48 14.69
N PHE A 77 -5.25 10.54 13.88
CA PHE A 77 -5.58 10.46 12.45
C PHE A 77 -4.66 9.50 11.68
N ILE A 78 -3.34 9.65 11.86
CA ILE A 78 -2.36 8.79 11.17
C ILE A 78 -2.44 7.34 11.67
N ALA A 79 -2.54 7.15 12.99
CA ALA A 79 -2.67 5.83 13.59
C ALA A 79 -3.94 5.10 13.12
N GLY A 80 -5.09 5.79 13.07
CA GLY A 80 -6.34 5.21 12.58
C GLY A 80 -6.26 4.78 11.11
N LYS A 81 -5.70 5.63 10.24
CA LYS A 81 -5.52 5.28 8.82
C LYS A 81 -4.59 4.08 8.61
N LEU A 82 -3.49 4.01 9.36
CA LEU A 82 -2.57 2.87 9.27
C LEU A 82 -3.17 1.60 9.86
N ALA A 83 -3.89 1.70 10.97
CA ALA A 83 -4.59 0.57 11.59
C ALA A 83 -5.62 -0.02 10.62
N ALA A 84 -6.47 0.81 10.01
CA ALA A 84 -7.42 0.36 8.99
C ALA A 84 -6.72 -0.31 7.79
N SER A 85 -5.57 0.22 7.35
CA SER A 85 -4.82 -0.36 6.23
C SER A 85 -4.15 -1.71 6.55
N ILE A 86 -3.78 -1.97 7.80
CA ILE A 86 -3.02 -3.17 8.22
C ILE A 86 -3.93 -4.23 8.83
N LEU A 87 -4.96 -3.83 9.57
CA LEU A 87 -5.89 -4.72 10.29
C LEU A 87 -7.18 -4.97 9.51
N GLY A 88 -7.52 -4.10 8.54
CA GLY A 88 -8.79 -4.14 7.81
C GLY A 88 -9.86 -3.28 8.47
N ASN A 89 -11.12 -3.52 8.11
CA ASN A 89 -12.24 -2.67 8.52
C ASN A 89 -12.95 -3.14 9.79
N ASP A 90 -12.67 -4.34 10.31
CA ASP A 90 -13.38 -4.90 11.48
C ASP A 90 -12.51 -4.95 12.75
N PHE A 91 -11.51 -4.07 12.86
CA PHE A 91 -10.70 -3.97 14.09
C PHE A 91 -11.38 -3.08 15.14
N ASP A 92 -11.01 -3.27 16.41
CA ASP A 92 -11.53 -2.47 17.50
C ASP A 92 -10.93 -1.05 17.47
N GLU A 93 -11.71 -0.07 17.04
CA GLU A 93 -11.29 1.34 16.97
C GLU A 93 -10.89 1.90 18.34
N ASN A 94 -11.29 1.27 19.45
CA ASN A 94 -10.84 1.66 20.79
C ASN A 94 -9.33 1.45 21.00
N GLN A 95 -8.65 0.74 20.10
CA GLN A 95 -7.19 0.58 20.10
C GLN A 95 -6.46 1.78 19.46
N VAL A 96 -7.14 2.60 18.65
CA VAL A 96 -6.51 3.75 17.95
C VAL A 96 -5.85 4.73 18.94
N PRO A 97 -6.43 5.07 20.10
CA PRO A 97 -5.76 5.92 21.10
C PRO A 97 -4.43 5.35 21.60
N GLU A 98 -4.30 4.03 21.73
CA GLU A 98 -3.05 3.38 22.14
C GLU A 98 -1.98 3.49 21.04
N PHE A 99 -2.36 3.21 19.79
CA PHE A 99 -1.48 3.41 18.64
C PHE A 99 -1.04 4.87 18.47
N ALA A 100 -1.97 5.81 18.65
CA ALA A 100 -1.70 7.24 18.62
C ALA A 100 -0.69 7.64 19.70
N HIS A 101 -0.80 7.05 20.90
CA HIS A 101 0.16 7.28 22.00
C HIS A 101 1.55 6.75 21.66
N VAL A 102 1.64 5.54 21.08
CA VAL A 102 2.92 4.98 20.59
C VAL A 102 3.55 5.93 19.57
N PHE A 103 2.77 6.39 18.59
CA PHE A 103 3.26 7.27 17.52
C PHE A 103 3.73 8.63 18.05
N ALA A 104 2.94 9.26 18.93
CA ALA A 104 3.29 10.55 19.53
C ALA A 104 4.56 10.47 20.39
N ASN A 105 4.71 9.42 21.22
CA ASN A 105 5.86 9.26 22.10
C ASN A 105 7.16 8.88 21.38
N HIS A 106 7.07 8.43 20.14
CA HIS A 106 8.23 8.08 19.32
C HIS A 106 8.53 9.16 18.26
N ASN A 107 8.26 10.43 18.56
CA ASN A 107 8.54 11.56 17.68
C ASN A 107 7.93 11.41 16.27
N LEU A 108 6.73 10.84 16.20
CA LEU A 108 6.03 10.60 14.93
C LEU A 108 6.81 9.68 13.97
N ASP A 109 7.61 8.74 14.49
CA ASP A 109 8.22 7.67 13.70
C ASP A 109 7.17 6.59 13.35
N LEU A 110 7.07 6.28 12.05
CA LEU A 110 6.14 5.28 11.53
C LEU A 110 6.52 3.85 11.93
N ALA A 111 7.81 3.54 12.12
CA ALA A 111 8.27 2.19 12.42
C ALA A 111 7.66 1.62 13.72
N PRO A 112 7.75 2.28 14.89
CA PRO A 112 7.14 1.78 16.12
C PRO A 112 5.61 1.69 16.03
N LEU A 113 4.97 2.63 15.33
CA LEU A 113 3.53 2.58 15.09
C LEU A 113 3.13 1.33 14.28
N ILE A 114 3.82 1.07 13.17
CA ILE A 114 3.57 -0.10 12.31
C ILE A 114 3.79 -1.40 13.09
N SER A 115 4.85 -1.47 13.91
CA SER A 115 5.11 -2.62 14.77
C SER A 115 3.99 -2.87 15.77
N ALA A 116 3.54 -1.84 16.49
CA ALA A 116 2.45 -1.97 17.46
C ALA A 116 1.14 -2.44 16.81
N ILE A 117 0.79 -1.88 15.64
CA ILE A 117 -0.40 -2.29 14.89
C ILE A 117 -0.26 -3.74 14.42
N ALA A 118 0.89 -4.13 13.86
CA ALA A 118 1.11 -5.49 13.38
C ALA A 118 1.05 -6.52 14.52
N GLU A 119 1.61 -6.20 15.69
CA GLU A 119 1.53 -7.04 16.89
C GLU A 119 0.09 -7.22 17.37
N ALA A 120 -0.69 -6.13 17.42
CA ALA A 120 -2.12 -6.19 17.75
C ALA A 120 -2.86 -7.12 16.77
N GLY A 121 -2.60 -6.99 15.45
CA GLY A 121 -3.17 -7.88 14.44
C GLY A 121 -2.76 -9.34 14.57
N LEU A 122 -1.50 -9.61 14.97
CA LEU A 122 -1.02 -10.97 15.22
C LEU A 122 -1.69 -11.61 16.45
N ALA A 123 -2.06 -10.81 17.46
CA ALA A 123 -2.76 -11.27 18.66
C ALA A 123 -4.24 -11.61 18.42
N LEU A 124 -4.85 -11.14 17.33
CA LEU A 124 -6.25 -11.43 17.02
C LEU A 124 -6.50 -12.92 16.72
N THR A 125 -7.59 -13.45 17.26
CA THR A 125 -8.07 -14.82 16.98
C THR A 125 -8.79 -14.93 15.64
N SER A 126 -9.38 -13.83 15.17
CA SER A 126 -10.02 -13.68 13.86
C SER A 126 -9.54 -12.38 13.23
N ARG A 127 -9.20 -12.43 11.95
CA ARG A 127 -8.69 -11.27 11.19
C ARG A 127 -9.61 -10.99 10.02
N SER A 128 -9.79 -9.71 9.69
CA SER A 128 -10.50 -9.33 8.48
C SER A 128 -9.69 -9.72 7.25
N PRO A 129 -10.33 -10.29 6.21
CA PRO A 129 -9.66 -10.54 4.95
C PRO A 129 -9.27 -9.22 4.29
N LEU A 130 -8.01 -9.11 3.85
CA LEU A 130 -7.50 -7.94 3.13
C LEU A 130 -7.24 -8.27 1.67
N VAL A 131 -7.69 -7.40 0.77
CA VAL A 131 -7.33 -7.51 -0.64
C VAL A 131 -5.90 -7.01 -0.82
N ARG A 132 -5.04 -7.84 -1.42
CA ARG A 132 -3.69 -7.42 -1.84
C ARG A 132 -3.80 -6.41 -2.99
N HIS A 133 -3.44 -5.15 -2.70
CA HIS A 133 -3.28 -4.12 -3.72
C HIS A 133 -2.12 -4.49 -4.69
N PRO A 134 -2.07 -3.92 -5.92
CA PRO A 134 -1.12 -4.35 -6.96
C PRO A 134 0.36 -4.36 -6.55
N VAL A 135 0.81 -3.34 -5.80
CA VAL A 135 2.20 -3.24 -5.35
C VAL A 135 2.55 -4.36 -4.36
N SER A 136 1.69 -4.66 -3.38
CA SER A 136 1.95 -5.75 -2.44
C SER A 136 1.85 -7.10 -3.12
N TRP A 137 0.91 -7.28 -4.06
CA TRP A 137 0.83 -8.50 -4.88
C TRP A 137 2.13 -8.75 -5.65
N LEU A 138 2.63 -7.76 -6.41
CA LEU A 138 3.85 -7.93 -7.22
C LEU A 138 5.08 -8.17 -6.35
N THR A 139 5.23 -7.41 -5.26
CA THR A 139 6.36 -7.56 -4.33
C THR A 139 6.38 -8.96 -3.71
N ASN A 140 5.22 -9.49 -3.29
CA ASN A 140 5.14 -10.84 -2.73
C ASN A 140 5.37 -11.90 -3.81
N ALA A 141 4.87 -11.69 -5.04
CA ALA A 141 5.10 -12.61 -6.15
C ALA A 141 6.59 -12.70 -6.51
N GLU A 142 7.29 -11.56 -6.65
CA GLU A 142 8.75 -11.54 -6.89
C GLU A 142 9.52 -12.19 -5.73
N LYS A 143 9.19 -11.85 -4.48
CA LYS A 143 9.87 -12.40 -3.29
C LYS A 143 9.70 -13.92 -3.17
N THR A 144 8.49 -14.41 -3.42
CA THR A 144 8.16 -15.84 -3.26
C THR A 144 8.76 -16.68 -4.39
N THR A 145 8.71 -16.16 -5.62
CA THR A 145 9.18 -16.90 -6.79
C THR A 145 10.67 -16.72 -7.06
N GLY A 146 11.30 -15.69 -6.51
CA GLY A 146 12.66 -15.29 -6.88
C GLY A 146 12.75 -14.61 -8.25
N ALA A 147 11.61 -14.35 -8.91
CA ALA A 147 11.58 -13.67 -10.21
C ALA A 147 12.18 -12.26 -10.09
N ARG A 148 12.99 -11.88 -11.08
CA ARG A 148 13.62 -10.56 -11.15
C ARG A 148 13.02 -9.76 -12.30
N ILE A 149 11.96 -9.01 -12.02
CA ILE A 149 11.32 -8.16 -13.01
C ILE A 149 12.10 -6.84 -13.11
N ASP A 150 12.48 -6.44 -14.31
CA ASP A 150 13.14 -5.15 -14.51
C ASP A 150 12.18 -3.97 -14.24
N THR A 151 12.73 -2.77 -14.03
CA THR A 151 11.96 -1.58 -13.66
C THR A 151 10.88 -1.22 -14.69
N ARG A 152 11.14 -1.40 -15.99
CA ARG A 152 10.17 -1.07 -17.04
C ARG A 152 9.01 -2.07 -17.04
N ALA A 153 9.31 -3.36 -16.90
CA ALA A 153 8.30 -4.40 -16.78
C ALA A 153 7.47 -4.23 -15.50
N ARG A 154 8.09 -3.91 -14.35
CA ARG A 154 7.36 -3.60 -13.10
C ARG A 154 6.39 -2.43 -13.29
N ALA A 155 6.85 -1.33 -13.90
CA ALA A 155 6.00 -0.18 -14.17
C ALA A 155 4.82 -0.54 -15.10
N HIS A 156 5.05 -1.37 -16.12
CA HIS A 156 3.98 -1.83 -17.01
C HIS A 156 2.94 -2.69 -16.30
N ILE A 157 3.39 -3.65 -15.48
CA ILE A 157 2.53 -4.51 -14.64
C ILE A 157 1.68 -3.67 -13.68
N LEU A 158 2.31 -2.73 -12.97
CA LEU A 158 1.62 -1.88 -12.01
C LEU A 158 0.66 -0.90 -12.68
N HIS A 159 1.01 -0.42 -13.88
CA HIS A 159 0.13 0.42 -14.68
C HIS A 159 -1.11 -0.35 -15.17
N SER A 160 -0.95 -1.59 -15.64
CA SER A 160 -2.07 -2.41 -16.10
C SER A 160 -3.04 -2.78 -14.97
N MET A 161 -2.57 -2.79 -13.73
CA MET A 161 -3.39 -2.96 -12.53
C MET A 161 -3.89 -1.65 -11.90
N GLY A 162 -3.57 -0.49 -12.50
CA GLY A 162 -4.05 0.81 -12.03
C GLY A 162 -3.39 1.36 -10.76
N MET A 163 -2.16 0.94 -10.44
CA MET A 163 -1.43 1.42 -9.26
C MET A 163 0.06 1.59 -9.51
N VAL A 164 0.48 2.71 -10.11
CA VAL A 164 1.90 3.05 -10.28
C VAL A 164 2.37 3.93 -9.12
N PRO A 165 3.30 3.48 -8.26
CA PRO A 165 3.82 4.28 -7.14
C PRO A 165 4.22 5.70 -7.56
N GLY A 166 3.86 6.68 -6.75
CA GLY A 166 4.10 8.11 -7.03
C GLY A 166 3.16 8.72 -8.09
N ARG A 167 2.19 7.97 -8.62
CA ARG A 167 1.21 8.45 -9.60
C ARG A 167 -0.23 8.07 -9.22
N PRO A 168 -0.74 8.57 -8.08
CA PRO A 168 -2.13 8.36 -7.72
C PRO A 168 -3.07 9.03 -8.74
N PRO A 169 -4.31 8.50 -8.92
CA PRO A 169 -5.28 9.07 -9.87
C PRO A 169 -5.74 10.49 -9.51
N HIS A 170 -5.66 10.86 -8.24
CA HIS A 170 -6.05 12.18 -7.72
C HIS A 170 -5.36 12.46 -6.38
N VAL A 171 -5.55 13.68 -5.86
CA VAL A 171 -5.02 14.12 -4.56
C VAL A 171 -5.46 13.28 -3.36
N GLY A 172 -6.53 12.49 -3.47
CA GLY A 172 -6.92 11.53 -2.43
C GLY A 172 -6.06 10.26 -2.34
N GLY A 173 -5.07 10.09 -3.22
CA GLY A 173 -4.25 8.87 -3.27
C GLY A 173 -4.87 7.78 -4.15
N PHE A 174 -4.50 6.52 -3.89
CA PHE A 174 -5.03 5.35 -4.60
C PHE A 174 -6.39 4.93 -4.04
N PRO A 175 -7.26 4.29 -4.86
CA PRO A 175 -8.51 3.76 -4.37
C PRO A 175 -8.29 2.65 -3.32
N PRO A 176 -9.31 2.38 -2.49
CA PRO A 176 -9.28 1.28 -1.53
C PRO A 176 -8.99 -0.09 -2.18
N PRO A 177 -8.38 -1.04 -1.44
CA PRO A 177 -7.97 -2.34 -1.96
C PRO A 177 -9.07 -3.14 -2.70
N GLU A 178 -10.31 -3.08 -2.24
CA GLU A 178 -11.47 -3.76 -2.82
C GLU A 178 -11.75 -3.34 -4.28
N ASN A 179 -11.40 -2.10 -4.65
CA ASN A 179 -11.58 -1.63 -6.02
C ASN A 179 -10.67 -2.37 -7.00
N TYR A 180 -9.62 -3.04 -6.53
CA TYR A 180 -8.75 -3.85 -7.36
C TYR A 180 -9.28 -5.28 -7.58
N LEU A 181 -10.48 -5.66 -7.10
CA LEU A 181 -11.13 -6.94 -7.43
C LEU A 181 -12.00 -6.88 -8.71
N ASN A 182 -11.94 -5.79 -9.47
CA ASN A 182 -12.69 -5.68 -10.72
C ASN A 182 -12.11 -6.58 -11.84
N ALA A 183 -12.93 -6.86 -12.87
CA ALA A 183 -12.58 -7.77 -13.96
C ALA A 183 -11.27 -7.37 -14.69
N SER A 184 -11.06 -6.08 -14.96
CA SER A 184 -9.87 -5.59 -15.64
C SER A 184 -8.60 -5.81 -14.81
N SER A 185 -8.66 -5.54 -13.50
CA SER A 185 -7.54 -5.73 -12.57
C SER A 185 -7.22 -7.21 -12.40
N THR A 186 -8.24 -8.07 -12.36
CA THR A 186 -8.07 -9.54 -12.31
C THR A 186 -7.42 -10.08 -13.58
N ALA A 187 -7.85 -9.63 -14.76
CA ALA A 187 -7.23 -10.02 -16.03
C ALA A 187 -5.76 -9.56 -16.14
N ALA A 188 -5.48 -8.32 -15.71
CA ALA A 188 -4.13 -7.78 -15.64
C ALA A 188 -3.23 -8.60 -14.70
N ARG A 189 -3.75 -9.02 -13.54
CA ARG A 189 -3.05 -9.92 -12.61
C ARG A 189 -2.75 -11.27 -13.22
N PHE A 190 -3.73 -11.90 -13.88
CA PHE A 190 -3.51 -13.20 -14.52
C PHE A 190 -2.39 -13.14 -15.57
N THR A 191 -2.41 -12.11 -16.41
CA THR A 191 -1.34 -11.87 -17.40
C THR A 191 0.02 -11.65 -16.73
N SER A 192 0.03 -10.84 -15.67
CA SER A 192 1.27 -10.51 -14.93
C SER A 192 1.82 -11.71 -14.15
N ALA A 193 0.97 -12.60 -13.65
CA ALA A 193 1.36 -13.82 -12.99
C ALA A 193 2.12 -14.76 -13.93
N GLY A 194 1.69 -14.85 -15.19
CA GLY A 194 2.42 -15.56 -16.24
C GLY A 194 3.80 -14.97 -16.48
N LEU A 195 3.92 -13.64 -16.53
CA LEU A 195 5.22 -12.96 -16.66
C LEU A 195 6.14 -13.25 -15.48
N VAL A 196 5.63 -13.20 -14.25
CA VAL A 196 6.39 -13.51 -13.04
C VAL A 196 6.83 -14.97 -13.03
N ALA A 197 5.91 -15.90 -13.28
CA ALA A 197 6.20 -17.33 -13.30
C ALA A 197 7.22 -17.71 -14.39
N ASN A 198 7.22 -17.02 -15.53
CA ASN A 198 8.22 -17.21 -16.59
C ASN A 198 9.61 -16.64 -16.26
N GLN A 199 9.68 -15.69 -15.33
CA GLN A 199 10.95 -15.13 -14.85
C GLN A 199 11.43 -15.77 -13.55
N ALA A 200 10.68 -16.70 -12.97
CA ALA A 200 11.13 -17.50 -11.85
C ALA A 200 12.39 -18.30 -12.27
N PRO A 201 13.50 -18.22 -11.51
CA PRO A 201 14.71 -18.99 -11.81
C PRO A 201 14.48 -20.49 -11.55
N GLU A 202 15.29 -21.33 -12.18
CA GLU A 202 15.14 -22.80 -12.09
C GLU A 202 15.37 -23.36 -10.68
N ASP A 203 16.11 -22.64 -9.83
CA ASP A 203 16.34 -22.98 -8.42
C ASP A 203 15.24 -22.45 -7.47
N SER A 204 14.19 -21.83 -8.01
CA SER A 204 13.06 -21.32 -7.24
C SER A 204 12.31 -22.46 -6.53
N LEU A 205 12.20 -22.37 -5.20
CA LEU A 205 11.44 -23.31 -4.40
C LEU A 205 9.94 -23.31 -4.75
N ALA A 206 9.39 -22.14 -5.08
CA ALA A 206 8.01 -22.03 -5.50
C ALA A 206 7.77 -22.71 -6.85
N LEU A 207 8.70 -22.57 -7.80
CA LEU A 207 8.63 -23.26 -9.10
C LEU A 207 8.80 -24.78 -8.93
N ALA A 208 9.72 -25.21 -8.07
CA ALA A 208 9.92 -26.63 -7.78
C ALA A 208 8.66 -27.27 -7.19
N ALA A 209 8.05 -26.63 -6.17
CA ALA A 209 6.80 -27.07 -5.57
C ALA A 209 5.65 -27.10 -6.58
N ALA A 210 5.53 -26.07 -7.43
CA ALA A 210 4.52 -26.02 -8.48
C ALA A 210 4.68 -27.14 -9.53
N SER A 211 5.93 -27.48 -9.86
CA SER A 211 6.25 -28.53 -10.83
C SER A 211 5.93 -29.93 -10.30
N THR A 212 6.25 -30.19 -9.04
CA THR A 212 5.98 -31.49 -8.39
C THR A 212 4.53 -31.64 -7.96
N GLY A 213 3.76 -30.56 -7.90
CA GLY A 213 2.38 -30.57 -7.38
C GLY A 213 2.32 -30.56 -5.86
N ASP A 214 3.39 -30.10 -5.20
CA ASP A 214 3.39 -29.90 -3.76
C ASP A 214 2.69 -28.58 -3.41
N TRP A 215 1.35 -28.62 -3.48
CA TRP A 215 0.49 -27.47 -3.25
C TRP A 215 0.56 -26.95 -1.82
N GLN A 216 0.85 -27.80 -0.85
CA GLN A 216 0.97 -27.40 0.56
C GLN A 216 2.24 -26.56 0.79
N THR A 217 3.37 -27.00 0.25
CA THR A 217 4.61 -26.21 0.29
C THR A 217 4.44 -24.90 -0.48
N LEU A 218 3.84 -24.96 -1.68
CA LEU A 218 3.60 -23.75 -2.48
C LEU A 218 2.69 -22.75 -1.75
N ALA A 219 1.59 -23.20 -1.14
CA ALA A 219 0.72 -22.35 -0.35
C ALA A 219 1.45 -21.72 0.83
N SER A 220 2.26 -22.52 1.54
CA SER A 220 3.07 -22.05 2.67
C SER A 220 4.07 -20.96 2.26
N LEU A 221 4.74 -21.13 1.13
CA LEU A 221 5.65 -20.12 0.54
C LEU A 221 4.91 -18.83 0.19
N LEU A 222 3.65 -18.92 -0.26
CA LEU A 222 2.77 -17.79 -0.56
C LEU A 222 2.11 -17.16 0.67
N GLY A 223 2.55 -17.56 1.88
CA GLY A 223 2.05 -17.03 3.15
C GLY A 223 0.73 -17.65 3.63
N ARG A 224 0.37 -18.84 3.12
CA ARG A 224 -0.84 -19.58 3.50
C ARG A 224 -0.48 -20.96 4.06
N PRO A 225 -0.07 -21.05 5.34
CA PRO A 225 0.29 -22.32 5.95
C PRO A 225 -0.88 -23.31 6.03
N GLN A 226 -2.13 -22.83 5.95
CA GLN A 226 -3.33 -23.68 5.94
C GLN A 226 -3.66 -24.29 4.56
N GLY A 227 -2.87 -23.98 3.53
CA GLY A 227 -3.10 -24.48 2.18
C GLY A 227 -3.98 -23.58 1.31
N PHE A 228 -4.19 -24.03 0.07
CA PHE A 228 -5.13 -23.43 -0.87
C PHE A 228 -6.57 -23.88 -0.58
N SER A 229 -7.55 -23.09 -1.01
CA SER A 229 -8.95 -23.51 -1.02
C SER A 229 -9.18 -24.73 -1.93
N ALA A 230 -10.25 -25.48 -1.67
CA ALA A 230 -10.63 -26.64 -2.49
C ALA A 230 -10.85 -26.29 -3.97
N ALA A 231 -11.37 -25.08 -4.26
CA ALA A 231 -11.54 -24.59 -5.62
C ALA A 231 -10.20 -24.35 -6.32
N SER A 232 -9.25 -23.73 -5.63
CA SER A 232 -7.90 -23.51 -6.16
C SER A 232 -7.14 -24.83 -6.36
N LEU A 233 -7.26 -25.78 -5.44
CA LEU A 233 -6.66 -27.12 -5.58
C LEU A 233 -7.21 -27.85 -6.81
N SER A 234 -8.53 -27.88 -6.98
CA SER A 234 -9.17 -28.49 -8.16
C SER A 234 -8.68 -27.88 -9.47
N ALA A 235 -8.51 -26.56 -9.51
CA ALA A 235 -7.97 -25.88 -10.69
C ALA A 235 -6.48 -26.19 -10.94
N LEU A 236 -5.67 -26.27 -9.88
CA LEU A 236 -4.25 -26.61 -9.96
C LEU A 236 -4.03 -28.05 -10.45
N ASP A 237 -4.79 -29.01 -9.90
CA ASP A 237 -4.74 -30.41 -10.32
C ASP A 237 -5.20 -30.58 -11.77
N GLY A 238 -6.32 -29.94 -12.15
CA GLY A 238 -6.79 -29.98 -13.53
C GLY A 238 -5.79 -29.40 -14.54
N LEU A 239 -5.12 -28.29 -14.19
CA LEU A 239 -4.10 -27.68 -15.05
C LEU A 239 -2.83 -28.53 -15.13
N LYS A 240 -2.42 -29.12 -14.00
CA LYS A 240 -1.31 -30.06 -13.88
C LYS A 240 -1.52 -31.23 -14.83
N ASP A 241 -2.70 -31.84 -14.84
CA ASP A 241 -2.97 -33.03 -15.66
C ASP A 241 -3.12 -32.72 -17.15
N ALA A 242 -3.55 -31.50 -17.50
CA ALA A 242 -3.78 -31.09 -18.89
C ALA A 242 -2.54 -30.52 -19.60
N THR A 243 -1.49 -30.12 -18.86
CA THR A 243 -0.34 -29.38 -19.42
C THR A 243 0.87 -30.30 -19.67
N PRO A 244 1.56 -30.21 -20.82
CA PRO A 244 2.83 -30.91 -21.04
C PRO A 244 3.87 -30.58 -19.96
N SER A 245 4.65 -31.58 -19.55
CA SER A 245 5.59 -31.51 -18.41
C SER A 245 6.56 -30.32 -18.45
N GLY A 246 7.01 -29.90 -19.63
CA GLY A 246 7.97 -28.79 -19.78
C GLY A 246 7.44 -27.40 -19.43
N GLN A 247 6.11 -27.18 -19.41
CA GLN A 247 5.50 -25.89 -19.06
C GLN A 247 4.58 -25.97 -17.83
N GLN A 248 4.29 -27.18 -17.37
CA GLN A 248 3.37 -27.47 -16.27
C GLN A 248 3.69 -26.65 -15.01
N GLY A 249 4.95 -26.66 -14.55
CA GLY A 249 5.34 -25.94 -13.33
C GLY A 249 5.12 -24.43 -13.41
N ARG A 250 5.49 -23.80 -14.52
CA ARG A 250 5.32 -22.34 -14.73
C ARG A 250 3.83 -21.98 -14.85
N ASN A 251 3.03 -22.81 -15.51
CA ASN A 251 1.58 -22.60 -15.63
C ASN A 251 0.88 -22.75 -14.27
N CYS A 252 1.21 -23.78 -13.49
CA CYS A 252 0.68 -23.96 -12.14
C CYS A 252 1.12 -22.81 -11.21
N LEU A 253 2.38 -22.37 -11.29
CA LEU A 253 2.87 -21.23 -10.52
C LEU A 253 2.12 -19.93 -10.88
N ALA A 254 1.92 -19.67 -12.17
CA ALA A 254 1.13 -18.52 -12.64
C ALA A 254 -0.32 -18.58 -12.14
N LEU A 255 -0.93 -19.77 -12.16
CA LEU A 255 -2.28 -19.96 -11.62
C LEU A 255 -2.30 -19.67 -10.12
N SER A 256 -1.36 -20.23 -9.34
CA SER A 256 -1.25 -20.00 -7.89
C SER A 256 -1.17 -18.51 -7.52
N LEU A 257 -0.37 -17.72 -8.26
CA LEU A 257 -0.26 -16.27 -8.09
C LEU A 257 -1.52 -15.49 -8.50
N SER A 258 -2.46 -16.13 -9.20
CA SER A 258 -3.72 -15.52 -9.66
C SER A 258 -4.94 -15.99 -8.86
N THR A 259 -4.76 -16.94 -7.95
CA THR A 259 -5.86 -17.49 -7.14
C THR A 259 -6.44 -16.45 -6.18
N PRO A 260 -7.75 -16.51 -5.85
CA PRO A 260 -8.32 -15.72 -4.76
C PRO A 260 -7.56 -15.90 -3.43
N ASP A 261 -7.04 -17.10 -3.18
CA ASP A 261 -6.18 -17.41 -2.04
C ASP A 261 -4.93 -16.50 -1.97
N PHE A 262 -4.32 -16.16 -3.11
CA PHE A 262 -3.22 -15.20 -3.15
C PHE A 262 -3.68 -13.74 -3.29
N LEU A 263 -4.94 -13.48 -3.64
CA LEU A 263 -5.45 -12.10 -3.73
C LEU A 263 -5.96 -11.58 -2.39
N VAL A 264 -6.38 -12.47 -1.49
CA VAL A 264 -6.98 -12.13 -0.20
C VAL A 264 -6.19 -12.79 0.92
N ILE A 265 -5.70 -11.99 1.87
CA ILE A 265 -4.93 -12.43 3.07
C ILE A 265 -5.74 -12.36 4.33
#